data_AF-A0A4Q3R0N3-F1
#
_entry.id   AF-A0A4Q3R0N3-F1
#
_cell.length_a   1.000
_cell.length_b   1.000
_cell.length_c   1.000
_cell.angle_alpha   90.00
_cell.angle_beta   90.00
_cell.angle_gamma   90.00
#
_symmetry.space_group_name_H-M   'P 1'
#
loop_
_entity.id
_entity.type
_entity.pdbx_description
1 polymer ?
#
loop_
_entity_poly.entity_id
_entity_poly.type
_entity_poly.pdbx_seq_one_letter_code
_entity_poly.pdbx_strand_id
1 'polypeptide(L)'
;MIETIQTKGMIQLSYTRLLTFMCFVLSVGVFSSCKKNDDKINNGQVELLSFGPTGARHGDTLRFIGHNLNKVTSIQFTGKNAVINQNEFKQQTSDLILVVVPTTAEKGYVTLKTPDGDIVTKTI
;
A
#
# COMPACT_ATOMS: atom_id res chain seq x y z
N MET A 1 -42.57 42.97 44.23
CA MET A 1 -42.72 42.09 43.05
C MET A 1 -42.20 42.90 41.88
N ILE A 2 -41.38 42.30 41.01
CA ILE A 2 -40.65 42.87 39.86
C ILE A 2 -39.14 43.00 40.13
N GLU A 3 -38.38 42.38 39.22
CA GLU A 3 -36.92 42.38 39.02
C GLU A 3 -36.08 41.25 39.65
N THR A 4 -36.48 40.01 39.40
CA THR A 4 -35.50 39.02 38.91
C THR A 4 -35.24 39.30 37.43
N ILE A 5 -34.10 38.82 36.90
CA ILE A 5 -33.73 38.75 35.46
C ILE A 5 -32.86 39.93 34.99
N GLN A 6 -31.53 39.79 35.04
CA GLN A 6 -30.62 40.24 33.95
C GLN A 6 -29.21 39.60 34.01
N THR A 7 -28.72 39.10 35.15
CA THR A 7 -27.28 38.72 35.25
C THR A 7 -26.93 37.26 34.90
N LYS A 8 -27.91 36.36 34.73
CA LYS A 8 -27.65 34.92 34.49
C LYS A 8 -27.48 34.55 33.00
N GLY A 9 -27.77 35.46 32.07
CA GLY A 9 -27.81 35.19 30.63
C GLY A 9 -26.48 35.36 29.88
N MET A 10 -25.55 36.21 30.37
CA MET A 10 -24.31 36.52 29.63
C MET A 10 -23.17 35.51 29.84
N ILE A 11 -23.09 34.89 31.03
CA ILE A 11 -21.95 34.01 31.40
C ILE A 11 -22.07 32.64 30.72
N GLN A 12 -23.29 32.08 30.61
CA GLN A 12 -23.55 30.79 29.96
C GLN A 12 -23.44 30.86 28.41
N LEU A 13 -23.73 32.03 27.83
CA LEU A 13 -23.69 32.26 26.39
C LEU A 13 -22.25 32.34 25.86
N SER A 14 -21.32 32.86 26.67
CA SER A 14 -19.89 32.94 26.35
C SER A 14 -19.21 31.57 26.41
N TYR A 15 -19.52 30.75 27.43
CA TYR A 15 -18.91 29.42 27.60
C TYR A 15 -19.39 28.42 26.52
N THR A 16 -20.65 28.50 26.08
CA THR A 16 -21.16 27.70 24.96
C THR A 16 -20.44 28.05 23.65
N ARG A 17 -20.20 29.35 23.39
CA ARG A 17 -19.44 29.84 22.23
C ARG A 17 -17.98 29.39 22.29
N LEU A 18 -17.38 29.41 23.48
CA LEU A 18 -16.01 28.94 23.74
C LEU A 18 -15.88 27.42 23.55
N LEU A 19 -16.86 26.64 24.03
CA LEU A 19 -16.91 25.18 23.91
C LEU A 19 -17.14 24.72 22.46
N THR A 20 -18.00 25.44 21.70
CA THR A 20 -18.18 25.19 20.26
C THR A 20 -16.94 25.55 19.44
N PHE A 21 -16.17 26.56 19.88
CA PHE A 21 -14.89 26.90 19.25
C PHE A 21 -13.83 25.82 19.50
N MET A 22 -13.76 25.25 20.72
CA MET A 22 -12.83 24.15 21.02
C MET A 22 -13.15 22.89 20.20
N CYS A 23 -14.43 22.58 19.96
CA CYS A 23 -14.85 21.44 19.15
C CYS A 23 -14.59 21.65 17.64
N PHE A 24 -14.69 22.90 17.18
CA PHE A 24 -14.39 23.26 15.79
C PHE A 24 -12.88 23.28 15.48
N VAL A 25 -12.01 23.48 16.48
CA VAL A 25 -10.55 23.45 16.31
C VAL A 25 -10.00 22.02 16.29
N LEU A 26 -10.66 21.06 16.95
CA LEU A 26 -10.27 19.64 16.94
C LEU A 26 -10.54 18.93 15.60
N SER A 27 -11.45 19.43 14.76
CA SER A 27 -11.75 18.86 13.44
C SER A 27 -10.81 19.33 12.32
N VAL A 28 -10.09 20.44 12.49
CA VAL A 28 -9.21 21.00 11.46
C VAL A 28 -7.81 20.34 11.45
N GLY A 29 -7.44 19.61 12.51
CA GLY A 29 -6.10 19.05 12.70
C GLY A 29 -5.79 17.69 12.07
N VAL A 30 -6.78 16.98 11.48
CA VAL A 30 -6.60 15.57 11.05
C VAL A 30 -6.38 15.35 9.55
N PHE A 31 -6.28 16.40 8.73
CA PHE A 31 -6.16 16.25 7.27
C PHE A 31 -4.80 16.60 6.66
N SER A 32 -3.71 16.52 7.44
CA SER A 32 -2.39 16.32 6.82
C SER A 32 -2.20 14.83 6.47
N SER A 33 -3.14 14.30 5.67
CA SER A 33 -2.98 13.01 5.01
C SER A 33 -1.86 13.16 3.99
N CYS A 34 -0.90 12.25 4.04
CA CYS A 34 0.33 12.26 3.26
C CYS A 34 0.07 12.66 1.80
N LYS A 35 0.50 13.88 1.42
CA LYS A 35 0.71 14.22 0.02
C LYS A 35 2.02 13.58 -0.40
N LYS A 36 1.95 12.32 -0.81
CA LYS A 36 3.06 11.69 -1.51
C LYS A 36 2.95 12.09 -2.98
N ASN A 37 3.47 13.27 -3.29
CA ASN A 37 3.60 13.75 -4.67
C ASN A 37 4.81 13.01 -5.27
N ASP A 38 4.57 11.78 -5.70
CA ASP A 38 5.58 10.99 -6.38
C ASP A 38 5.29 11.04 -7.88
N ASP A 39 5.69 12.13 -8.53
CA ASP A 39 5.78 12.22 -10.00
C ASP A 39 6.99 11.37 -10.46
N LYS A 40 6.94 10.07 -10.16
CA LYS A 40 7.89 9.09 -10.67
C LYS A 40 7.55 8.90 -12.14
N ILE A 41 8.21 9.66 -13.02
CA ILE A 41 8.23 9.31 -14.43
C ILE A 41 8.90 7.95 -14.52
N ASN A 42 8.09 6.91 -14.69
CA ASN A 42 8.59 5.59 -15.00
C ASN A 42 9.06 5.64 -16.46
N ASN A 43 10.38 5.67 -16.66
CA ASN A 43 11.02 5.72 -17.99
C ASN A 43 10.87 4.40 -18.78
N GLY A 44 9.78 3.66 -18.57
CA GLY A 44 9.54 2.33 -19.14
C GLY A 44 10.28 1.20 -18.40
N GLN A 45 10.87 1.47 -17.24
CA GLN A 45 11.56 0.47 -16.43
C GLN A 45 10.56 -0.38 -15.65
N VAL A 46 10.90 -1.64 -15.40
CA VAL A 46 10.08 -2.50 -14.55
C VAL A 46 10.18 -2.01 -13.12
N GLU A 47 9.04 -1.81 -12.46
CA GLU A 47 8.97 -1.34 -11.09
C GLU A 47 8.05 -2.25 -10.28
N LEU A 48 8.57 -2.84 -9.20
CA LEU A 48 7.78 -3.61 -8.25
C LEU A 48 7.37 -2.73 -7.08
N LEU A 49 6.07 -2.48 -6.94
CA LEU A 49 5.52 -1.64 -5.88
C LEU A 49 5.15 -2.46 -4.65
N SER A 50 4.52 -3.61 -4.84
CA SER A 50 4.11 -4.49 -3.75
C SER A 50 3.90 -5.92 -4.21
N PHE A 51 3.88 -6.86 -3.27
CA PHE A 51 3.51 -8.25 -3.52
C PHE A 51 2.87 -8.88 -2.28
N GLY A 52 2.10 -9.95 -2.47
CA GLY A 52 1.47 -10.68 -1.37
C GLY A 52 0.53 -11.80 -1.83
N PRO A 53 -0.10 -12.53 -0.88
CA PRO A 53 -0.05 -12.30 0.57
C PRO A 53 1.32 -12.63 1.20
N THR A 54 1.66 -11.96 2.29
CA THR A 54 2.83 -12.33 3.11
C THR A 54 2.57 -13.69 3.77
N GLY A 55 3.59 -14.54 3.84
CA GLY A 55 3.45 -15.89 4.41
C GLY A 55 2.70 -16.88 3.53
N ALA A 56 2.67 -16.65 2.21
CA ALA A 56 2.12 -17.58 1.24
C ALA A 56 2.78 -18.97 1.36
N ARG A 57 1.96 -20.01 1.33
CA ARG A 57 2.37 -21.42 1.34
C ARG A 57 2.50 -21.96 -0.09
N HIS A 58 3.13 -23.12 -0.23
CA HIS A 58 3.18 -23.83 -1.51
C HIS A 58 1.76 -24.03 -2.05
N GLY A 59 1.58 -23.76 -3.35
CA GLY A 59 0.27 -23.83 -4.00
C GLY A 59 -0.58 -22.56 -3.86
N ASP A 60 -0.25 -21.63 -2.96
CA ASP A 60 -0.96 -20.36 -2.88
C ASP A 60 -0.68 -19.50 -4.12
N THR A 61 -1.64 -18.65 -4.48
CA THR A 61 -1.43 -17.67 -5.55
C THR A 61 -0.78 -16.42 -4.97
N LEU A 62 0.45 -16.15 -5.38
CA LEU A 62 1.17 -14.93 -5.06
C LEU A 62 0.94 -13.89 -6.16
N ARG A 63 0.84 -12.64 -5.74
CA ARG A 63 0.39 -11.53 -6.55
C ARG A 63 1.41 -10.40 -6.47
N PHE A 64 1.90 -9.94 -7.62
CA PHE A 64 2.88 -8.86 -7.74
C PHE A 64 2.21 -7.67 -8.44
N ILE A 65 2.36 -6.48 -7.87
CA ILE A 65 1.76 -5.23 -8.35
C ILE A 65 2.86 -4.22 -8.62
N GLY A 66 2.78 -3.55 -9.77
CA GLY A 66 3.86 -2.71 -10.24
C GLY A 66 3.55 -1.97 -11.53
N HIS A 67 4.61 -1.66 -12.28
CA HIS A 67 4.56 -1.07 -13.61
C HIS A 67 5.48 -1.82 -14.57
N ASN A 68 5.09 -1.90 -15.85
CA ASN A 68 5.80 -2.60 -16.92
C ASN A 68 6.11 -4.08 -16.60
N LEU A 69 5.31 -4.72 -15.74
CA LEU A 69 5.48 -6.10 -15.32
C LEU A 69 5.31 -7.12 -16.47
N ASN A 70 4.75 -6.71 -17.60
CA ASN A 70 4.70 -7.51 -18.83
C ASN A 70 6.08 -7.81 -19.42
N LYS A 71 7.14 -7.12 -18.96
CA LYS A 71 8.53 -7.39 -19.35
C LYS A 71 9.22 -8.47 -18.49
N VAL A 72 8.57 -8.95 -17.43
CA VAL A 72 9.13 -10.00 -16.57
C VAL A 72 9.13 -11.34 -17.32
N THR A 73 10.30 -11.98 -17.38
CA THR A 73 10.50 -13.24 -18.14
C THR A 73 10.51 -14.48 -17.24
N SER A 74 10.83 -14.32 -15.96
CA SER A 74 10.73 -15.39 -14.97
C SER A 74 10.72 -14.83 -13.55
N ILE A 75 10.25 -15.65 -12.61
CA ILE A 75 10.25 -15.33 -11.18
C ILE A 75 10.99 -16.45 -10.44
N GLN A 76 12.04 -16.06 -9.71
CA GLN A 76 12.86 -16.95 -8.90
C GLN A 76 12.49 -16.77 -7.43
N PHE A 77 12.01 -17.83 -6.80
CA PHE A 77 11.86 -17.92 -5.36
C PHE A 77 13.16 -18.41 -4.73
N THR A 78 13.40 -18.11 -3.44
CA THR A 78 14.41 -18.83 -2.65
C THR A 78 14.10 -20.33 -2.69
N GLY A 79 15.13 -21.17 -2.78
CA GLY A 79 15.00 -22.63 -2.84
C GLY A 79 15.62 -23.23 -4.11
N LYS A 80 15.92 -24.54 -4.08
CA LYS A 80 16.57 -25.23 -5.20
C LYS A 80 15.58 -25.45 -6.34
N ASN A 81 15.90 -24.96 -7.53
CA ASN A 81 15.04 -25.04 -8.72
C ASN A 81 13.64 -24.41 -8.52
N ALA A 82 13.52 -23.39 -7.67
CA ALA A 82 12.26 -22.70 -7.39
C ALA A 82 12.01 -21.55 -8.39
N VAL A 83 11.98 -21.89 -9.69
CA VAL A 83 11.82 -20.92 -10.79
C VAL A 83 10.48 -21.14 -11.46
N ILE A 84 9.78 -20.04 -11.76
CA ILE A 84 8.57 -20.04 -12.58
C ILE A 84 8.89 -19.26 -13.86
N ASN A 85 8.73 -19.89 -15.01
CA ASN A 85 8.92 -19.24 -16.29
C ASN A 85 7.66 -18.49 -16.72
N GLN A 86 7.80 -17.53 -17.63
CA GLN A 86 6.69 -16.67 -18.08
C GLN A 86 5.45 -17.43 -18.56
N ASN A 87 5.64 -18.59 -19.20
CA ASN A 87 4.56 -19.45 -19.70
C ASN A 87 3.76 -20.14 -18.58
N GLU A 88 4.28 -20.18 -17.36
CA GLU A 88 3.65 -20.77 -16.17
C GLU A 88 2.91 -19.72 -15.32
N PHE A 89 2.95 -18.44 -15.71
CA PHE A 89 2.23 -17.38 -15.01
C PHE A 89 0.72 -17.57 -15.21
N LYS A 90 -0.05 -17.48 -14.12
CA LYS A 90 -1.53 -17.53 -14.19
C LYS A 90 -2.08 -16.30 -14.93
N GLN A 91 -1.43 -15.16 -14.76
CA GLN A 91 -1.78 -13.91 -15.40
C GLN A 91 -0.57 -12.99 -15.42
N GLN A 92 -0.41 -12.25 -16.51
CA GLN A 92 0.59 -11.20 -16.64
C GLN A 92 0.01 -10.02 -17.42
N THR A 93 0.06 -8.85 -16.82
CA THR A 93 -0.24 -7.55 -17.44
C THR A 93 0.87 -6.56 -17.11
N SER A 94 0.77 -5.32 -17.57
CA SER A 94 1.72 -4.25 -17.17
C SER A 94 1.73 -4.02 -15.65
N ASP A 95 0.60 -4.21 -14.98
CA ASP A 95 0.45 -3.79 -13.58
C ASP A 95 0.30 -4.95 -12.59
N LEU A 96 0.14 -6.18 -13.10
CA LEU A 96 -0.15 -7.36 -12.30
C LEU A 96 0.52 -8.62 -12.84
N ILE A 97 1.14 -9.39 -11.95
CA ILE A 97 1.50 -10.79 -12.20
C ILE A 97 0.87 -11.68 -11.13
N LEU A 98 0.30 -12.81 -11.55
CA LEU A 98 -0.18 -13.87 -10.67
C LEU A 98 0.60 -15.15 -10.94
N VAL A 99 1.16 -15.75 -9.89
CA VAL A 99 1.86 -17.04 -9.98
C VAL A 99 1.45 -17.96 -8.83
N VAL A 100 1.69 -19.26 -9.00
CA VAL A 100 1.54 -20.24 -7.92
C VAL A 100 2.89 -20.44 -7.24
N VAL A 101 2.95 -20.37 -5.91
CA VAL A 101 4.20 -20.63 -5.18
C VAL A 101 4.62 -22.10 -5.38
N PRO A 102 5.83 -22.38 -5.90
CA PRO A 102 6.25 -23.75 -6.19
C PRO A 102 6.53 -24.52 -4.90
N THR A 103 6.45 -25.85 -4.96
CA THR A 103 6.72 -26.74 -3.82
C THR A 103 8.18 -26.77 -3.40
N THR A 104 9.08 -26.37 -4.30
CA THR A 104 10.52 -26.25 -4.06
C THR A 104 10.94 -24.90 -3.47
N ALA A 105 9.99 -23.96 -3.31
CA ALA A 105 10.27 -22.70 -2.66
C ALA A 105 10.67 -22.90 -1.20
N GLU A 106 11.50 -22.01 -0.69
CA GLU A 106 11.86 -21.89 0.71
C GLU A 106 11.58 -20.45 1.17
N LYS A 107 11.63 -20.23 2.48
CA LYS A 107 11.44 -18.89 3.04
C LYS A 107 12.57 -17.97 2.55
N GLY A 108 12.20 -16.86 1.91
CA GLY A 108 13.16 -15.83 1.53
C GLY A 108 12.61 -14.88 0.47
N TYR A 109 13.51 -14.12 -0.14
CA TYR A 109 13.18 -13.13 -1.15
C TYR A 109 12.74 -13.77 -2.46
N VAL A 110 11.99 -12.99 -3.24
CA VAL A 110 11.61 -13.35 -4.60
C VAL A 110 12.30 -12.39 -5.57
N THR A 111 12.83 -12.91 -6.66
CA THR A 111 13.52 -12.13 -7.69
C THR A 111 12.75 -12.20 -9.00
N LEU A 112 12.33 -11.05 -9.52
CA LEU A 112 11.74 -10.90 -10.84
C LEU A 112 12.87 -10.68 -11.85
N LYS A 113 12.95 -11.55 -12.86
CA LYS A 113 13.92 -11.44 -13.94
C LYS A 113 13.34 -10.59 -15.07
N THR A 114 14.09 -9.60 -15.52
CA THR A 114 13.71 -8.73 -16.63
C THR A 114 14.90 -8.52 -17.57
N PRO A 115 14.67 -8.14 -18.85
CA PRO A 115 15.76 -7.80 -19.77
C PRO A 115 16.65 -6.63 -19.28
N ASP A 116 16.08 -5.73 -18.48
CA ASP A 116 16.73 -4.52 -17.98
C ASP A 116 17.45 -4.76 -16.64
N GLY A 117 17.34 -5.97 -16.07
CA GLY A 117 17.97 -6.35 -14.80
C GLY A 117 17.01 -7.07 -13.83
N ASP A 118 17.57 -7.52 -12.71
CA ASP A 118 16.84 -8.26 -11.68
C ASP A 118 16.22 -7.31 -10.64
N ILE A 119 14.99 -7.61 -10.23
CA ILE A 119 14.29 -6.89 -9.17
C ILE A 119 14.03 -7.85 -8.01
N VAL A 120 14.66 -7.59 -6.87
CA VAL A 120 14.49 -8.39 -5.64
C VAL A 120 13.43 -7.76 -4.75
N THR A 121 12.54 -8.58 -4.18
CA THR A 121 11.55 -8.10 -3.20
C THR A 121 12.23 -7.48 -1.98
N LYS A 122 11.58 -6.47 -1.38
CA LYS A 122 12.11 -5.80 -0.17
C LYS A 122 11.81 -6.53 1.13
N THR A 123 10.82 -7.43 1.11
CA THR A 123 10.38 -8.19 2.27
C THR A 123 10.42 -9.68 1.97
N ILE A 124 10.57 -10.46 3.03
CA ILE A 124 10.53 -11.94 3.04
C ILE A 124 9.12 -12.46 3.35
#